data_AF-A0A9P6L4J7-F1
#
_entry.id   AF-A0A9P6L4J7-F1
#
_cell.length_a   1.000
_cell.length_b   1.000
_cell.length_c   1.000
_cell.angle_alpha   90.00
_cell.angle_beta   90.00
_cell.angle_gamma   90.00
#
_symmetry.space_group_name_H-M   'P 1'
#
loop_
_entity.id
_entity.type
_entity.pdbx_description
1 polymer ?
#
loop_
_entity_poly.entity_id
_entity_poly.type
_entity_poly.pdbx_seq_one_letter_code
_entity_poly.pdbx_strand_id
1 'polypeptide(L)'
;MEKKKSEFTTSISRLQEENRGLVQRLQEQTSRTASLAAELAEANGIAATREKDIETLRARLNGTLSTVESQSVELANIRTHLPTPDTVVDTDAIKLVGRLNSEIFQAAALLAEACSSVKTRPLPDADNHAASTRVKEMFGTKFVDLVQNVPHENNPAVLRIAFQACIVVFADWIGAAWHFQAEPSPQFFGEVYRNVWLDEEQAVAGHWRAQTRRQIQKLLDPNPDAIRKRFIMHISDSLADVILCAGIHNKHEQMSETIIRIASDRISAVVEMALKLNRMLGEDVTAADIETTWAHAQDIYDPKWMEDDYGDWKTYEARRDLKVLCTTDLGLRRLVKADNEAGWIDKVLIKPKVILEEILSSSPIEAK
;
A
#
# COMPACT_ATOMS: atom_id res chain seq x y z
N MET A 1 10.59 93.07 -92.42
CA MET A 1 10.65 92.90 -90.95
C MET A 1 9.42 92.18 -90.38
N GLU A 2 8.24 92.26 -91.02
CA GLU A 2 6.99 91.66 -90.51
C GLU A 2 6.94 90.12 -90.56
N LYS A 3 7.53 89.47 -91.57
CA LYS A 3 7.51 88.00 -91.70
C LYS A 3 8.22 87.26 -90.56
N LYS A 4 9.39 87.77 -90.13
CA LYS A 4 10.14 87.23 -88.97
C LYS A 4 9.39 87.41 -87.65
N LYS A 5 8.59 88.47 -87.50
CA LYS A 5 7.79 88.73 -86.30
C LYS A 5 6.62 87.74 -86.19
N SER A 6 5.97 87.43 -87.32
CA SER A 6 4.90 86.41 -87.39
C SER A 6 5.40 85.00 -87.07
N GLU A 7 6.55 84.60 -87.62
CA GLU A 7 7.17 83.30 -87.33
C GLU A 7 7.58 83.17 -85.86
N PHE A 8 8.12 84.24 -85.26
CA PHE A 8 8.45 84.27 -83.84
C PHE A 8 7.20 84.16 -82.94
N THR A 9 6.11 84.85 -83.30
CA THR A 9 4.85 84.82 -82.53
C THR A 9 4.21 83.44 -82.58
N THR A 10 4.24 82.78 -83.75
CA THR A 10 3.75 81.41 -83.94
C THR A 10 4.58 80.40 -83.14
N SER A 11 5.91 80.58 -83.12
CA SER A 11 6.81 79.75 -82.33
C SER A 11 6.59 79.91 -80.83
N ILE A 12 6.36 81.14 -80.35
CA ILE A 12 6.03 81.43 -78.95
C ILE A 12 4.70 80.76 -78.55
N SER A 13 3.65 80.87 -79.38
CA SER A 13 2.37 80.22 -79.07
C SER A 13 2.47 78.70 -79.03
N ARG A 14 3.27 78.09 -79.94
CA ARG A 14 3.52 76.64 -79.92
C ARG A 14 4.27 76.21 -78.66
N LEU A 15 5.30 76.96 -78.26
CA LEU A 15 6.07 76.69 -77.05
C LEU A 15 5.26 76.94 -75.77
N GLN A 16 4.31 77.88 -75.78
CA GLN A 16 3.39 78.11 -74.67
C GLN A 16 2.41 76.95 -74.51
N GLU A 17 1.87 76.43 -75.62
CA GLU A 17 0.97 75.26 -75.59
C GLU A 17 1.71 73.99 -75.16
N GLU A 18 2.94 73.79 -75.64
CA GLU A 18 3.80 72.68 -75.23
C GLU A 18 4.18 72.77 -73.74
N ASN A 19 4.53 73.97 -73.25
CA ASN A 19 4.74 74.20 -71.81
C ASN A 19 3.48 73.90 -71.00
N ARG A 20 2.31 74.31 -71.47
CA ARG A 20 1.04 74.05 -70.78
C ARG A 20 0.75 72.54 -70.70
N GLY A 21 0.99 71.81 -71.78
CA GLY A 21 0.86 70.36 -71.81
C GLY A 21 1.86 69.64 -70.91
N LEU A 22 3.11 70.12 -70.85
CA LEU A 22 4.12 69.59 -69.95
C LEU A 22 3.79 69.84 -68.48
N VAL A 23 3.32 71.05 -68.13
CA VAL A 23 2.87 71.38 -66.77
C VAL A 23 1.72 70.48 -66.34
N GLN A 24 0.74 70.26 -67.21
CA GLN A 24 -0.40 69.38 -66.91
C GLN A 24 0.04 67.93 -66.66
N ARG A 25 0.94 67.38 -67.48
CA ARG A 25 1.49 66.03 -67.28
C ARG A 25 2.33 65.94 -66.01
N LEU A 26 3.12 66.97 -65.71
CA LEU A 26 3.89 67.03 -64.47
C LEU A 26 2.96 67.01 -63.25
N GLN A 27 1.85 67.75 -63.32
CA GLN A 27 0.86 67.84 -62.26
C GLN A 27 0.08 66.52 -62.07
N GLU A 28 -0.30 65.86 -63.18
CA GLU A 28 -0.86 64.51 -63.15
C GLU A 28 0.12 63.48 -62.57
N GLN A 29 1.39 63.50 -62.99
CA GLN A 29 2.41 62.62 -62.42
C GLN A 29 2.63 62.89 -60.93
N THR A 30 2.67 64.16 -60.51
CA THR A 30 2.82 64.53 -59.09
C THR A 30 1.64 64.06 -58.26
N SER A 31 0.41 64.12 -58.79
CA SER A 31 -0.77 63.59 -58.11
C SER A 31 -0.73 62.06 -57.98
N ARG A 32 -0.27 61.35 -59.01
CA ARG A 32 -0.12 59.89 -59.00
C ARG A 32 0.98 59.44 -58.05
N THR A 33 2.13 60.12 -58.02
CA THR A 33 3.20 59.79 -57.09
C THR A 33 2.80 60.07 -55.65
N ALA A 34 2.03 61.13 -55.39
CA ALA A 34 1.47 61.40 -54.07
C ALA A 34 0.48 60.31 -53.62
N SER A 35 -0.41 59.86 -54.51
CA SER A 35 -1.35 58.76 -54.22
C SER A 35 -0.63 57.45 -53.92
N LEU A 36 0.35 57.08 -54.76
CA LEU A 36 1.16 55.87 -54.55
C LEU A 36 1.97 55.95 -53.26
N ALA A 37 2.52 57.12 -52.92
CA ALA A 37 3.24 57.31 -51.67
C ALA A 37 2.34 57.13 -50.43
N ALA A 38 1.08 57.57 -50.51
CA ALA A 38 0.09 57.37 -49.45
C ALA A 38 -0.28 55.89 -49.28
N GLU A 39 -0.54 55.16 -50.37
CA GLU A 39 -0.82 53.72 -50.34
C GLU A 39 0.37 52.91 -49.78
N LEU A 40 1.61 53.29 -50.15
CA LEU A 40 2.82 52.62 -49.66
C LEU A 40 3.04 52.89 -48.15
N ALA A 41 2.72 54.10 -47.68
CA ALA A 41 2.76 54.41 -46.25
C ALA A 41 1.71 53.62 -45.46
N GLU A 42 0.49 53.46 -45.99
CA GLU A 42 -0.57 52.65 -45.38
C GLU A 42 -0.18 51.17 -45.35
N ALA A 43 0.29 50.62 -46.46
CA ALA A 43 0.75 49.23 -46.55
C ALA A 43 1.90 48.94 -45.57
N ASN A 44 2.85 49.86 -45.42
CA ASN A 44 3.94 49.74 -44.45
C ASN A 44 3.44 49.79 -43.00
N GLY A 45 2.44 50.63 -42.71
CA GLY A 45 1.78 50.66 -41.40
C GLY A 45 1.10 49.34 -41.04
N ILE A 46 0.38 48.75 -42.01
CA ILE A 46 -0.26 47.43 -41.84
C ILE A 46 0.80 46.33 -41.66
N ALA A 47 1.87 46.35 -42.45
CA ALA A 47 2.96 45.38 -42.35
C ALA A 47 3.62 45.42 -40.97
N ALA A 48 3.96 46.61 -40.46
CA ALA A 48 4.56 46.79 -39.14
C ALA A 48 3.62 46.31 -38.02
N THR A 49 2.31 46.53 -38.16
CA THR A 49 1.32 46.06 -37.18
C THR A 49 1.24 44.53 -37.16
N ARG A 50 1.19 43.89 -38.34
CA ARG A 50 1.18 42.43 -38.45
C ARG A 50 2.46 41.78 -37.93
N GLU A 51 3.60 42.43 -38.14
CA GLU A 51 4.89 41.93 -37.67
C GLU A 51 4.93 41.90 -36.14
N LYS A 52 4.40 42.94 -35.48
CA LYS A 52 4.21 43.00 -34.03
C LYS A 52 3.23 41.93 -33.52
N ASP A 53 2.15 41.67 -34.25
CA ASP A 53 1.18 40.62 -33.91
C ASP A 53 1.79 39.21 -34.02
N ILE A 54 2.60 38.96 -35.06
CA ILE A 54 3.34 37.71 -35.22
C ILE A 54 4.32 37.50 -34.06
N GLU A 55 5.03 38.55 -33.66
CA GLU A 55 6.01 38.49 -32.58
C GLU A 55 5.35 38.21 -31.22
N THR A 56 4.22 38.86 -30.93
CA THR A 56 3.43 38.59 -29.72
C THR A 56 2.82 37.19 -29.71
N LEU A 57 2.31 36.70 -30.84
CA LEU A 57 1.80 35.33 -30.95
C LEU A 57 2.90 34.29 -30.77
N ARG A 58 4.09 34.51 -31.33
CA ARG A 58 5.25 33.63 -31.13
C ARG A 58 5.68 33.58 -29.68
N ALA A 59 5.74 34.73 -29.00
CA ALA A 59 6.06 34.79 -27.57
C ALA A 59 5.04 33.99 -26.73
N ARG A 60 3.74 34.13 -27.04
CA ARG A 60 2.68 33.40 -26.34
C ARG A 60 2.74 31.90 -26.59
N LEU A 61 3.01 31.48 -27.83
CA LEU A 61 3.16 30.06 -28.17
C LEU A 61 4.33 29.44 -27.43
N ASN A 62 5.48 30.11 -27.42
CA ASN A 62 6.67 29.63 -26.71
C ASN A 62 6.43 29.54 -25.20
N GLY A 63 5.74 30.53 -24.59
CA GLY A 63 5.38 30.47 -23.18
C GLY A 63 4.42 29.31 -22.85
N THR A 64 3.47 29.03 -23.75
CA THR A 64 2.53 27.90 -23.57
C THR A 64 3.24 26.56 -23.72
N LEU A 65 4.10 26.41 -24.73
CA LEU A 65 4.92 25.21 -24.93
C LEU A 65 5.81 24.92 -23.72
N SER A 66 6.50 25.93 -23.19
CA SER A 66 7.33 25.77 -21.98
C SER A 66 6.50 25.33 -20.77
N THR A 67 5.27 25.84 -20.62
CA THR A 67 4.37 25.44 -19.53
C THR A 67 3.92 23.99 -19.69
N VAL A 68 3.54 23.59 -20.91
CA VAL A 68 3.14 22.20 -21.23
C VAL A 68 4.32 21.24 -21.03
N GLU A 69 5.52 21.61 -21.47
CA GLU A 69 6.73 20.81 -21.25
C GLU A 69 7.02 20.65 -19.76
N SER A 70 6.98 21.73 -18.97
CA SER A 70 7.17 21.68 -17.52
C SER A 70 6.15 20.76 -16.84
N GLN A 71 4.87 20.91 -17.18
CA GLN A 71 3.81 20.05 -16.66
C GLN A 71 3.95 18.61 -17.13
N SER A 72 4.44 18.37 -18.35
CA SER A 72 4.66 17.00 -18.85
C SER A 72 5.78 16.29 -18.11
N VAL A 73 6.85 17.00 -17.73
CA VAL A 73 7.94 16.48 -16.92
C VAL A 73 7.46 16.22 -15.50
N GLU A 74 6.68 17.13 -14.92
CA GLU A 74 6.08 16.96 -13.60
C GLU A 74 5.12 15.77 -13.56
N LEU A 75 4.23 15.64 -14.56
CA LEU A 75 3.32 14.50 -14.72
C LEU A 75 4.07 13.19 -15.02
N ALA A 76 5.17 13.23 -15.76
CA ALA A 76 6.00 12.05 -16.01
C ALA A 76 6.68 11.57 -14.72
N ASN A 77 7.20 12.50 -13.90
CA ASN A 77 7.75 12.18 -12.58
C ASN A 77 6.67 11.59 -11.66
N ILE A 78 5.47 12.20 -11.62
CA ILE A 78 4.33 11.65 -10.87
C ILE A 78 3.95 10.25 -11.38
N ARG A 79 3.97 10.02 -12.71
CA ARG A 79 3.71 8.70 -13.32
C ARG A 79 4.76 7.65 -13.03
N THR A 80 6.03 8.01 -12.89
CA THR A 80 7.07 7.06 -12.44
C THR A 80 6.90 6.64 -10.99
N HIS A 81 6.07 7.36 -10.23
CA HIS A 81 5.69 7.06 -8.86
C HIS A 81 4.27 6.47 -8.75
N LEU A 82 3.56 6.26 -9.86
CA LEU A 82 2.26 5.58 -9.84
C LEU A 82 2.46 4.07 -9.62
N PRO A 83 1.70 3.46 -8.69
CA PRO A 83 1.85 2.06 -8.32
C PRO A 83 1.55 1.09 -9.47
N THR A 84 2.21 -0.07 -9.39
CA THR A 84 1.96 -1.28 -10.19
C THR A 84 0.47 -1.64 -10.20
N PRO A 85 -0.12 -2.17 -11.30
CA PRO A 85 -1.54 -2.50 -11.35
C PRO A 85 -1.98 -3.38 -10.17
N ASP A 86 -2.94 -2.87 -9.38
CA ASP A 86 -3.40 -3.41 -8.08
C ASP A 86 -3.71 -4.92 -8.09
N THR A 87 -4.19 -5.46 -9.22
CA THR A 87 -4.56 -6.86 -9.34
C THR A 87 -3.39 -7.84 -9.26
N VAL A 88 -2.20 -7.43 -9.70
CA VAL A 88 -0.99 -8.28 -9.64
C VAL A 88 -0.50 -8.36 -8.19
N VAL A 89 -0.54 -7.22 -7.49
CA VAL A 89 -0.10 -7.09 -6.11
C VAL A 89 -1.04 -7.86 -5.16
N ASP A 90 -2.36 -7.76 -5.34
CA ASP A 90 -3.34 -8.56 -4.59
C ASP A 90 -3.05 -10.07 -4.74
N THR A 91 -2.76 -10.51 -5.97
CA THR A 91 -2.47 -11.92 -6.26
C THR A 91 -1.19 -12.40 -5.58
N ASP A 92 -0.15 -11.58 -5.57
CA ASP A 92 1.12 -11.91 -4.94
C ASP A 92 1.03 -11.89 -3.41
N ALA A 93 0.26 -10.95 -2.84
CA ALA A 93 -0.05 -10.91 -1.41
C ALA A 93 -0.85 -12.15 -0.97
N ILE A 94 -1.88 -12.54 -1.75
CA ILE A 94 -2.68 -13.74 -1.51
C ILE A 94 -1.78 -14.99 -1.49
N LYS A 95 -0.90 -15.14 -2.49
CA LYS A 95 0.05 -16.26 -2.56
C LYS A 95 1.03 -16.27 -1.38
N LEU A 96 1.51 -15.09 -0.98
CA LEU A 96 2.46 -14.97 0.13
C LEU A 96 1.80 -15.37 1.45
N VAL A 97 0.58 -14.91 1.73
CA VAL A 97 -0.19 -15.30 2.92
C VAL A 97 -0.50 -16.79 2.91
N GLY A 98 -0.91 -17.36 1.76
CA GLY A 98 -1.15 -18.81 1.66
C GLY A 98 0.10 -19.65 1.96
N ARG A 99 1.27 -19.21 1.48
CA ARG A 99 2.56 -19.84 1.81
C ARG A 99 2.92 -19.68 3.29
N LEU A 100 2.72 -18.49 3.84
CA LEU A 100 2.94 -18.21 5.25
C LEU A 100 2.09 -19.14 6.13
N ASN A 101 0.78 -19.23 5.89
CA ASN A 101 -0.12 -20.13 6.62
C ASN A 101 0.31 -21.60 6.52
N SER A 102 0.75 -22.04 5.34
CA SER A 102 1.27 -23.41 5.15
C SER A 102 2.50 -23.70 6.01
N GLU A 103 3.38 -22.72 6.18
CA GLU A 103 4.62 -22.85 6.96
C GLU A 103 4.38 -22.74 8.46
N ILE A 104 3.42 -21.90 8.87
CA ILE A 104 2.89 -21.87 10.23
C ILE A 104 2.33 -23.25 10.60
N PHE A 105 1.49 -23.84 9.75
CA PHE A 105 0.92 -25.17 9.97
C PHE A 105 2.02 -26.23 10.10
N GLN A 106 3.01 -26.23 9.20
CA GLN A 106 4.12 -27.19 9.23
C GLN A 106 5.00 -27.05 10.49
N ALA A 107 5.29 -25.82 10.92
CA ALA A 107 6.03 -25.55 12.15
C ALA A 107 5.26 -26.09 13.37
N ALA A 108 3.95 -25.81 13.44
CA ALA A 108 3.08 -26.26 14.51
C ALA A 108 2.95 -27.79 14.55
N ALA A 109 2.77 -28.44 13.40
CA ALA A 109 2.68 -29.90 13.30
C ALA A 109 3.97 -30.58 13.78
N LEU A 110 5.14 -30.10 13.33
CA LEU A 110 6.44 -30.62 13.74
C LEU A 110 6.64 -30.57 15.27
N LEU A 111 6.29 -29.45 15.89
CA LEU A 111 6.39 -29.28 17.34
C LEU A 111 5.39 -30.16 18.10
N ALA A 112 4.15 -30.25 17.61
CA ALA A 112 3.12 -31.06 18.24
C ALA A 112 3.47 -32.56 18.18
N GLU A 113 4.01 -33.03 17.06
CA GLU A 113 4.53 -34.40 16.92
C GLU A 113 5.67 -34.67 17.90
N ALA A 114 6.62 -33.75 18.06
CA ALA A 114 7.70 -33.89 19.03
C ALA A 114 7.16 -34.01 20.48
N CYS A 115 6.09 -33.29 20.81
CA CYS A 115 5.45 -33.32 22.12
C CYS A 115 4.58 -34.55 22.37
N SER A 116 4.04 -35.17 21.31
CA SER A 116 3.09 -36.30 21.41
C SER A 116 3.66 -37.55 22.09
N SER A 117 4.99 -37.66 22.14
CA SER A 117 5.71 -38.78 22.79
C SER A 117 5.95 -38.58 24.29
N VAL A 118 5.62 -37.40 24.83
CA VAL A 118 5.92 -37.02 26.22
C VAL A 118 4.67 -37.15 27.09
N LYS A 119 4.79 -37.87 28.22
CA LYS A 119 3.69 -38.01 29.18
C LYS A 119 3.42 -36.71 29.91
N THR A 120 2.18 -36.23 29.88
CA THR A 120 1.72 -35.10 30.69
C THR A 120 1.56 -35.53 32.15
N ARG A 121 1.87 -34.64 33.09
CA ARG A 121 1.59 -34.86 34.53
C ARG A 121 0.84 -33.65 35.09
N PRO A 122 -0.25 -33.83 35.85
CA PRO A 122 -0.88 -32.70 36.54
C PRO A 122 -0.04 -32.35 37.77
N LEU A 123 0.50 -31.12 37.92
CA LEU A 123 1.13 -30.63 39.17
C LEU A 123 1.29 -29.08 39.25
N PRO A 124 1.49 -28.53 40.47
CA PRO A 124 1.33 -27.12 40.86
C PRO A 124 2.66 -26.36 40.98
N ASP A 125 3.36 -26.11 39.88
CA ASP A 125 4.57 -25.26 39.90
C ASP A 125 4.25 -23.78 39.63
N ALA A 126 5.01 -22.88 40.26
CA ALA A 126 4.93 -21.44 40.05
C ALA A 126 5.20 -21.04 38.58
N ASP A 127 6.10 -21.77 37.90
CA ASP A 127 6.42 -21.56 36.49
C ASP A 127 5.25 -21.95 35.57
N ASN A 128 4.49 -23.00 35.91
CA ASN A 128 3.27 -23.37 35.19
C ASN A 128 2.18 -22.31 35.37
N HIS A 129 2.09 -21.73 36.58
CA HIS A 129 1.16 -20.62 36.82
C HIS A 129 1.51 -19.38 35.99
N ALA A 130 2.80 -19.04 35.88
CA ALA A 130 3.27 -17.91 35.07
C ALA A 130 3.05 -18.15 33.56
N ALA A 131 3.41 -19.33 33.05
CA ALA A 131 3.18 -19.71 31.65
C ALA A 131 1.67 -19.73 31.32
N SER A 132 0.84 -20.35 32.17
CA SER A 132 -0.61 -20.35 32.02
C SER A 132 -1.20 -18.95 32.04
N THR A 133 -0.64 -18.04 32.84
CA THR A 133 -1.08 -16.63 32.87
C THR A 133 -0.78 -15.94 31.54
N ARG A 134 0.43 -16.10 30.99
CA ARG A 134 0.79 -15.53 29.68
C ARG A 134 -0.08 -16.08 28.54
N VAL A 135 -0.31 -17.40 28.51
CA VAL A 135 -1.19 -18.03 27.50
C VAL A 135 -2.63 -17.54 27.66
N LYS A 136 -3.11 -17.37 28.90
CA LYS A 136 -4.43 -16.82 29.21
C LYS A 136 -4.58 -15.36 28.76
N GLU A 137 -3.54 -14.54 28.90
CA GLU A 137 -3.54 -13.16 28.42
C GLU A 137 -3.64 -13.10 26.89
N MET A 138 -3.05 -14.06 26.18
CA MET A 138 -3.10 -14.11 24.72
C MET A 138 -4.42 -14.68 24.17
N PHE A 139 -4.95 -15.76 24.75
CA PHE A 139 -6.04 -16.56 24.16
C PHE A 139 -7.27 -16.73 25.07
N GLY A 140 -7.24 -16.18 26.28
CA GLY A 140 -8.33 -16.30 27.23
C GLY A 140 -8.37 -17.64 27.99
N THR A 141 -9.33 -17.75 28.90
CA THR A 141 -9.43 -18.90 29.84
C THR A 141 -9.78 -20.20 29.14
N LYS A 142 -10.72 -20.19 28.20
CA LYS A 142 -11.20 -21.43 27.55
C LYS A 142 -10.12 -22.13 26.72
N PHE A 143 -9.19 -21.35 26.17
CA PHE A 143 -8.04 -21.90 25.46
C PHE A 143 -7.08 -22.61 26.43
N VAL A 144 -6.81 -22.01 27.58
CA VAL A 144 -6.02 -22.65 28.64
C VAL A 144 -6.71 -23.92 29.14
N ASP A 145 -8.02 -23.88 29.35
CA ASP A 145 -8.80 -25.05 29.77
C ASP A 145 -8.69 -26.20 28.74
N LEU A 146 -8.71 -25.89 27.43
CA LEU A 146 -8.50 -26.88 26.37
C LEU A 146 -7.10 -27.52 26.46
N VAL A 147 -6.07 -26.68 26.55
CA VAL A 147 -4.66 -27.12 26.54
C VAL A 147 -4.31 -27.92 27.79
N GLN A 148 -4.90 -27.61 28.94
CA GLN A 148 -4.63 -28.29 30.22
C GLN A 148 -5.39 -29.61 30.38
N ASN A 149 -6.63 -29.69 29.90
CA ASN A 149 -7.52 -30.80 30.23
C ASN A 149 -7.60 -31.89 29.15
N VAL A 150 -7.16 -31.61 27.91
CA VAL A 150 -7.13 -32.62 26.85
C VAL A 150 -5.82 -33.42 26.91
N PRO A 151 -5.86 -34.76 26.94
CA PRO A 151 -4.66 -35.59 26.84
C PRO A 151 -3.97 -35.41 25.48
N HIS A 152 -2.68 -35.08 25.50
CA HIS A 152 -1.87 -34.90 24.29
C HIS A 152 -1.15 -36.17 23.83
N GLU A 153 -1.12 -37.21 24.68
CA GLU A 153 -0.52 -38.51 24.35
C GLU A 153 -1.31 -39.16 23.19
N ASN A 154 -0.62 -39.44 22.08
CA ASN A 154 -1.20 -39.97 20.84
C ASN A 154 -2.28 -39.09 20.16
N ASN A 155 -2.51 -37.86 20.61
CA ASN A 155 -3.36 -36.88 19.93
C ASN A 155 -2.73 -35.47 19.91
N PRO A 156 -1.87 -35.16 18.93
CA PRO A 156 -1.20 -33.86 18.84
C PRO A 156 -2.10 -32.71 18.36
N ALA A 157 -3.39 -32.94 18.08
CA ALA A 157 -4.25 -31.95 17.42
C ALA A 157 -4.41 -30.65 18.24
N VAL A 158 -4.62 -30.76 19.56
CA VAL A 158 -4.75 -29.59 20.43
C VAL A 158 -3.47 -28.78 20.50
N LEU A 159 -2.32 -29.44 20.67
CA LEU A 159 -1.02 -28.77 20.68
C LEU A 159 -0.71 -28.11 19.33
N ARG A 160 -1.05 -28.77 18.21
CA ARG A 160 -0.91 -28.19 16.87
C ARG A 160 -1.74 -26.91 16.75
N ILE A 161 -3.03 -26.94 17.11
CA ILE A 161 -3.90 -25.76 17.10
C ILE A 161 -3.30 -24.66 17.97
N ALA A 162 -2.78 -25.00 19.14
CA ALA A 162 -2.24 -24.02 20.07
C ALA A 162 -0.95 -23.36 19.56
N PHE A 163 -0.02 -24.15 19.00
CA PHE A 163 1.19 -23.63 18.38
C PHE A 163 0.88 -22.81 17.13
N GLN A 164 -0.05 -23.26 16.29
CA GLN A 164 -0.48 -22.54 15.10
C GLN A 164 -1.05 -21.17 15.49
N ALA A 165 -1.96 -21.11 16.46
CA ALA A 165 -2.52 -19.86 16.98
C ALA A 165 -1.45 -18.93 17.56
N CYS A 166 -0.48 -19.46 18.31
CA CYS A 166 0.66 -18.70 18.81
C CYS A 166 1.44 -18.04 17.68
N ILE A 167 1.82 -18.82 16.67
CA ILE A 167 2.65 -18.33 15.58
C ILE A 167 1.87 -17.33 14.70
N VAL A 168 0.57 -17.52 14.48
CA VAL A 168 -0.30 -16.57 13.76
C VAL A 168 -0.29 -15.19 14.39
N VAL A 169 -0.40 -15.10 15.72
CA VAL A 169 -0.38 -13.80 16.44
C VAL A 169 0.93 -13.05 16.16
N PHE A 170 2.07 -13.74 16.18
CA PHE A 170 3.35 -13.12 15.85
C PHE A 170 3.44 -12.74 14.37
N ALA A 171 2.95 -13.58 13.48
CA ALA A 171 2.97 -13.31 12.04
C ALA A 171 2.11 -12.10 11.66
N ASP A 172 0.93 -11.95 12.27
CA ASP A 172 0.10 -10.75 12.14
C ASP A 172 0.82 -9.51 12.68
N TRP A 173 1.36 -9.60 13.90
CA TRP A 173 2.05 -8.49 14.53
C TRP A 173 3.25 -8.01 13.69
N ILE A 174 4.08 -8.94 13.20
CA ILE A 174 5.19 -8.63 12.30
C ILE A 174 4.64 -8.02 11.01
N GLY A 175 3.57 -8.55 10.43
CA GLY A 175 2.94 -8.03 9.21
C GLY A 175 2.46 -6.57 9.35
N ALA A 176 1.86 -6.24 10.49
CA ALA A 176 1.26 -4.92 10.76
C ALA A 176 2.26 -3.87 11.30
N ALA A 177 3.38 -4.28 11.90
CA ALA A 177 4.31 -3.41 12.63
C ALA A 177 4.99 -2.28 11.80
N TRP A 178 4.87 -1.04 12.26
CA TRP A 178 5.59 0.12 11.71
C TRP A 178 7.10 0.06 11.96
N HIS A 179 7.49 -0.49 13.11
CA HIS A 179 8.86 -0.80 13.51
C HIS A 179 8.83 -1.95 14.53
N PHE A 180 10.00 -2.50 14.83
CA PHE A 180 10.13 -3.68 15.70
C PHE A 180 10.73 -3.36 17.07
N GLN A 181 11.00 -2.09 17.38
CA GLN A 181 11.46 -1.64 18.69
C GLN A 181 10.30 -1.43 19.70
N ALA A 182 10.64 -1.43 21.00
CA ALA A 182 9.67 -1.18 22.08
C ALA A 182 9.25 0.30 22.14
N GLU A 183 10.17 1.21 21.82
CA GLU A 183 9.94 2.65 21.82
C GLU A 183 10.41 3.26 20.48
N PRO A 184 9.70 4.25 19.91
CA PRO A 184 8.42 4.80 20.38
C PRO A 184 7.28 3.77 20.35
N SER A 185 6.15 4.03 21.03
CA SER A 185 4.99 3.13 21.02
C SER A 185 4.59 2.71 19.59
N PRO A 186 4.42 1.40 19.31
CA PRO A 186 4.02 0.91 17.99
C PRO A 186 2.68 1.49 17.49
N GLN A 187 1.79 1.90 18.41
CA GLN A 187 0.49 2.48 18.09
C GLN A 187 0.60 3.91 17.53
N PHE A 188 1.63 4.68 17.92
CA PHE A 188 1.77 6.08 17.58
C PHE A 188 1.71 6.34 16.06
N PHE A 189 2.49 5.59 15.27
CA PHE A 189 2.50 5.76 13.82
C PHE A 189 1.21 5.29 13.15
N GLY A 190 0.56 4.26 13.71
CA GLY A 190 -0.76 3.83 13.24
C GLY A 190 -1.83 4.90 13.43
N GLU A 191 -1.82 5.60 14.56
CA GLU A 191 -2.75 6.70 14.83
C GLU A 191 -2.50 7.92 13.94
N VAL A 192 -1.23 8.30 13.77
CA VAL A 192 -0.85 9.38 12.83
C VAL A 192 -1.28 9.02 11.42
N TYR A 193 -1.01 7.78 10.99
CA TYR A 193 -1.39 7.32 9.67
C TYR A 193 -2.90 7.35 9.46
N ARG A 194 -3.69 6.92 10.46
CA ARG A 194 -5.15 6.97 10.37
C ARG A 194 -5.67 8.38 10.09
N ASN A 195 -5.07 9.41 10.69
CA ASN A 195 -5.45 10.80 10.41
C ASN A 195 -5.08 11.21 8.98
N VAL A 196 -3.86 10.90 8.53
CA VAL A 196 -3.42 11.13 7.15
C VAL A 196 -4.35 10.41 6.16
N TRP A 197 -4.68 9.15 6.46
CA TRP A 197 -5.58 8.36 5.63
C TRP A 197 -6.99 8.93 5.64
N LEU A 198 -7.49 9.58 6.68
CA LEU A 198 -8.82 10.22 6.63
C LEU A 198 -8.80 11.53 5.84
N ASP A 199 -7.77 12.35 6.01
CA ASP A 199 -7.71 13.72 5.48
C ASP A 199 -7.22 13.80 4.02
N GLU A 200 -6.36 12.86 3.59
CA GLU A 200 -5.68 12.92 2.29
C GLU A 200 -6.26 11.94 1.25
N GLU A 201 -6.03 12.17 -0.04
CA GLU A 201 -6.40 11.20 -1.09
C GLU A 201 -5.66 9.86 -0.91
N GLN A 202 -6.28 8.74 -1.34
CA GLN A 202 -5.72 7.39 -1.16
C GLN A 202 -4.28 7.26 -1.67
N ALA A 203 -3.97 7.85 -2.82
CA ALA A 203 -2.62 7.82 -3.39
C ALA A 203 -1.60 8.57 -2.53
N VAL A 204 -2.00 9.70 -1.94
CA VAL A 204 -1.14 10.51 -1.04
C VAL A 204 -0.92 9.76 0.27
N ALA A 205 -1.98 9.24 0.88
CA ALA A 205 -1.90 8.45 2.11
C ALA A 205 -1.04 7.19 1.93
N GLY A 206 -1.25 6.43 0.85
CA GLY A 206 -0.47 5.23 0.56
C GLY A 206 1.01 5.53 0.34
N HIS A 207 1.33 6.61 -0.40
CA HIS A 207 2.72 7.04 -0.57
C HIS A 207 3.36 7.48 0.75
N TRP A 208 2.62 8.24 1.56
CA TRP A 208 3.07 8.65 2.89
C TRP A 208 3.38 7.44 3.78
N ARG A 209 2.50 6.43 3.81
CA ARG A 209 2.71 5.17 4.56
C ARG A 209 3.98 4.48 4.11
N ALA A 210 4.11 4.25 2.81
CA ALA A 210 5.26 3.56 2.23
C ALA A 210 6.58 4.24 2.55
N GLN A 211 6.65 5.56 2.34
CA GLN A 211 7.86 6.33 2.61
C GLN A 211 8.18 6.39 4.11
N THR A 212 7.17 6.66 4.94
CA THR A 212 7.36 6.82 6.39
C THR A 212 7.80 5.52 7.03
N ARG A 213 7.12 4.40 6.73
CA ARG A 213 7.49 3.07 7.26
C ARG A 213 8.92 2.70 6.87
N ARG A 214 9.29 2.91 5.60
CA ARG A 214 10.65 2.65 5.11
C ARG A 214 11.71 3.45 5.85
N GLN A 215 11.46 4.73 6.15
CA GLN A 215 12.44 5.57 6.86
C GLN A 215 12.53 5.23 8.35
N ILE A 216 11.40 4.97 9.00
CA ILE A 216 11.36 4.55 10.41
C ILE A 216 12.11 3.23 10.59
N GLN A 217 11.84 2.22 9.74
CA GLN A 217 12.53 0.94 9.83
C GLN A 217 14.03 1.09 9.56
N LYS A 218 14.46 1.93 8.61
CA LYS A 218 15.90 2.22 8.44
C LYS A 218 16.55 2.85 9.67
N LEU A 219 15.81 3.70 10.39
CA LEU A 219 16.32 4.41 11.56
C LEU A 219 16.35 3.52 12.81
N LEU A 220 15.26 2.81 13.09
CA LEU A 220 15.05 2.06 14.33
C LEU A 220 15.43 0.58 14.21
N ASP A 221 15.41 0.04 13.00
CA ASP A 221 15.57 -1.38 12.70
C ASP A 221 16.72 -1.64 11.69
N PRO A 222 17.94 -1.09 11.92
CA PRO A 222 19.01 -1.09 10.92
C PRO A 222 19.61 -2.48 10.67
N ASN A 223 19.34 -3.47 11.52
CA ASN A 223 19.91 -4.81 11.43
C ASN A 223 18.80 -5.89 11.29
N PRO A 224 18.47 -6.28 10.05
CA PRO A 224 17.46 -7.33 9.78
C PRO A 224 17.77 -8.68 10.44
N ASP A 225 19.05 -9.06 10.55
CA ASP A 225 19.44 -10.34 11.17
C ASP A 225 19.17 -10.35 12.68
N ALA A 226 19.45 -9.24 13.36
CA ALA A 226 19.15 -9.10 14.78
C ALA A 226 17.64 -9.17 15.05
N ILE A 227 16.84 -8.56 14.17
CA ILE A 227 15.37 -8.59 14.25
C ILE A 227 14.84 -10.00 14.05
N ARG A 228 15.31 -10.70 13.02
CA ARG A 228 14.98 -12.11 12.78
C ARG A 228 15.28 -12.97 14.01
N LYS A 229 16.50 -12.89 14.52
CA LYS A 229 16.92 -13.66 15.70
C LYS A 229 16.06 -13.36 16.92
N ARG A 230 15.73 -12.10 17.16
CA ARG A 230 14.85 -11.68 18.25
C ARG A 230 13.45 -12.29 18.13
N PHE A 231 12.85 -12.29 16.95
CA PHE A 231 11.53 -12.91 16.75
C PHE A 231 11.56 -14.42 16.88
N ILE A 232 12.60 -15.09 16.40
CA ILE A 232 12.76 -16.54 16.59
C ILE A 232 12.80 -16.88 18.09
N MET A 233 13.53 -16.09 18.90
CA MET A 233 13.57 -16.29 20.36
C MET A 233 12.21 -16.03 21.00
N HIS A 234 11.54 -14.91 20.69
CA HIS A 234 10.22 -14.61 21.27
C HIS A 234 9.15 -15.65 20.92
N ILE A 235 9.10 -16.09 19.66
CA ILE A 235 8.17 -17.14 19.24
C ILE A 235 8.49 -18.44 20.00
N SER A 236 9.77 -18.79 20.14
CA SER A 236 10.19 -20.00 20.87
C SER A 236 9.80 -19.94 22.36
N ASP A 237 9.96 -18.78 22.99
CA ASP A 237 9.61 -18.58 24.40
C ASP A 237 8.09 -18.68 24.62
N SER A 238 7.27 -18.12 23.73
CA SER A 238 5.81 -18.24 23.80
C SER A 238 5.33 -19.66 23.50
N LEU A 239 5.98 -20.38 22.58
CA LEU A 239 5.70 -21.79 22.35
C LEU A 239 6.07 -22.65 23.57
N ALA A 240 7.17 -22.32 24.27
CA ALA A 240 7.52 -22.97 25.53
C ALA A 240 6.44 -22.76 26.60
N ASP A 241 5.84 -21.57 26.66
CA ASP A 241 4.72 -21.29 27.57
C ASP A 241 3.50 -22.18 27.28
N VAL A 242 3.19 -22.41 26.00
CA VAL A 242 2.12 -23.34 25.60
C VAL A 242 2.43 -24.77 26.04
N ILE A 243 3.68 -25.24 25.87
CA ILE A 243 4.10 -26.58 26.29
C ILE A 243 4.00 -26.76 27.81
N LEU A 244 4.45 -25.76 28.57
CA LEU A 244 4.36 -25.77 30.04
C LEU A 244 2.90 -25.75 30.50
N CYS A 245 2.06 -24.92 29.86
CA CYS A 245 0.62 -24.87 30.07
C CYS A 245 -0.04 -26.24 29.82
N ALA A 246 0.43 -26.99 28.82
CA ALA A 246 -0.05 -28.34 28.50
C ALA A 246 0.37 -29.41 29.53
N GLY A 247 1.14 -29.06 30.57
CA GLY A 247 1.61 -29.99 31.59
C GLY A 247 2.77 -30.89 31.16
N ILE A 248 3.52 -30.47 30.11
CA ILE A 248 4.77 -31.09 29.70
C ILE A 248 5.91 -30.37 30.43
N HIS A 249 6.47 -31.05 31.43
CA HIS A 249 7.38 -30.41 32.40
C HIS A 249 8.83 -30.40 31.93
N ASN A 250 9.40 -29.19 31.89
CA ASN A 250 10.84 -28.94 31.88
C ASN A 250 11.11 -27.51 32.39
N LYS A 251 12.38 -27.12 32.58
CA LYS A 251 12.70 -25.70 32.78
C LYS A 251 12.36 -24.93 31.51
N HIS A 252 11.81 -23.72 31.65
CA HIS A 252 11.43 -22.86 30.51
C HIS A 252 12.58 -22.66 29.51
N GLU A 253 13.78 -22.31 30.01
CA GLU A 253 14.99 -22.15 29.19
C GLU A 253 15.32 -23.42 28.38
N GLN A 254 15.24 -24.60 29.00
CA GLN A 254 15.53 -25.88 28.34
C GLN A 254 14.46 -26.25 27.30
N MET A 255 13.22 -25.80 27.51
CA MET A 255 12.14 -25.97 26.55
C MET A 255 12.34 -25.06 25.34
N SER A 256 12.65 -23.79 25.56
CA SER A 256 12.96 -22.83 24.49
C SER A 256 14.16 -23.30 23.65
N GLU A 257 15.25 -23.76 24.28
CA GLU A 257 16.40 -24.37 23.58
C GLU A 257 16.01 -25.60 22.74
N THR A 258 15.10 -26.44 23.27
CA THR A 258 14.60 -27.62 22.56
C THR A 258 13.77 -27.24 21.33
N ILE A 259 12.91 -26.24 21.46
CA ILE A 259 12.12 -25.69 20.35
C ILE A 259 13.05 -25.13 19.27
N ILE A 260 14.04 -24.33 19.66
CA ILE A 260 15.04 -23.78 18.72
C ILE A 260 15.74 -24.92 17.98
N ARG A 261 16.18 -25.98 18.69
CA ARG A 261 16.83 -27.12 18.05
C ARG A 261 15.94 -27.86 17.04
N ILE A 262 14.63 -27.95 17.30
CA ILE A 262 13.69 -28.74 16.48
C ILE A 262 13.13 -27.92 15.31
N ALA A 263 12.73 -26.68 15.57
CA ALA A 263 11.88 -25.91 14.68
C ALA A 263 12.47 -24.57 14.23
N SER A 264 13.72 -24.24 14.59
CA SER A 264 14.42 -23.00 14.20
C SER A 264 14.23 -22.66 12.73
N ASP A 265 14.48 -23.62 11.84
CA ASP A 265 14.46 -23.37 10.38
C ASP A 265 13.05 -23.00 9.91
N ARG A 266 12.03 -23.65 10.46
CA ARG A 266 10.61 -23.38 10.14
C ARG A 266 10.14 -22.07 10.73
N ILE A 267 10.50 -21.77 11.99
CA ILE A 267 10.19 -20.49 12.63
C ILE A 267 10.90 -19.36 11.89
N SER A 268 12.16 -19.56 11.46
CA SER A 268 12.90 -18.60 10.64
C SER A 268 12.21 -18.34 9.31
N ALA A 269 11.73 -19.38 8.62
CA ALA A 269 10.98 -19.23 7.39
C ALA A 269 9.70 -18.41 7.62
N VAL A 270 8.93 -18.70 8.67
CA VAL A 270 7.73 -17.92 9.05
C VAL A 270 8.08 -16.45 9.27
N VAL A 271 9.12 -16.15 10.05
CA VAL A 271 9.56 -14.77 10.33
C VAL A 271 9.99 -14.07 9.04
N GLU A 272 10.74 -14.73 8.16
CA GLU A 272 11.14 -14.17 6.87
C GLU A 272 9.95 -13.85 5.96
N MET A 273 8.96 -14.75 5.90
CA MET A 273 7.74 -14.52 5.13
C MET A 273 6.88 -13.40 5.72
N ALA A 274 6.77 -13.31 7.05
CA ALA A 274 6.05 -12.24 7.72
C ALA A 274 6.75 -10.88 7.52
N LEU A 275 8.09 -10.81 7.57
CA LEU A 275 8.85 -9.60 7.25
C LEU A 275 8.70 -9.20 5.77
N LYS A 276 8.69 -10.18 4.87
CA LYS A 276 8.41 -9.93 3.45
C LYS A 276 7.00 -9.40 3.24
N LEU A 277 6.02 -9.94 3.96
CA LEU A 277 4.64 -9.48 3.95
C LEU A 277 4.55 -8.05 4.48
N ASN A 278 5.19 -7.74 5.61
CA ASN A 278 5.26 -6.38 6.18
C ASN A 278 5.73 -5.35 5.14
N ARG A 279 6.79 -5.68 4.39
CA ARG A 279 7.31 -4.80 3.34
C ARG A 279 6.36 -4.68 2.16
N MET A 280 5.82 -5.80 1.68
CA MET A 280 4.89 -5.81 0.55
C MET A 280 3.64 -4.97 0.86
N LEU A 281 2.99 -5.24 2.00
CA LEU A 281 1.79 -4.54 2.42
C LEU A 281 2.09 -3.07 2.76
N GLY A 282 3.20 -2.83 3.46
CA GLY A 282 3.56 -1.55 4.05
C GLY A 282 4.25 -0.56 3.10
N GLU A 283 4.96 -1.03 2.08
CA GLU A 283 5.78 -0.19 1.18
C GLU A 283 5.41 -0.33 -0.30
N ASP A 284 5.10 -1.53 -0.78
CA ASP A 284 4.99 -1.79 -2.22
C ASP A 284 3.58 -1.43 -2.77
N VAL A 285 2.56 -1.41 -1.92
CA VAL A 285 1.17 -1.07 -2.29
C VAL A 285 0.84 0.35 -1.85
N THR A 286 0.53 1.25 -2.78
CA THR A 286 0.12 2.64 -2.46
C THR A 286 -1.27 3.02 -2.95
N ALA A 287 -1.85 2.26 -3.88
CA ALA A 287 -3.20 2.52 -4.40
C ALA A 287 -4.33 2.05 -3.45
N ALA A 288 -3.99 1.23 -2.48
CA ALA A 288 -4.91 0.67 -1.49
C ALA A 288 -4.14 0.31 -0.22
N ASP A 289 -4.87 0.13 0.88
CA ASP A 289 -4.32 -0.47 2.08
C ASP A 289 -4.70 -1.94 2.11
N ILE A 290 -3.69 -2.80 2.17
CA ILE A 290 -3.87 -4.22 2.32
C ILE A 290 -3.36 -4.59 3.71
N GLU A 291 -4.19 -5.26 4.49
CA GLU A 291 -3.90 -5.59 5.89
C GLU A 291 -4.15 -7.06 6.15
N THR A 292 -3.29 -7.65 6.98
CA THR A 292 -3.58 -8.96 7.58
C THR A 292 -4.80 -8.85 8.48
N THR A 293 -5.60 -9.93 8.51
CA THR A 293 -6.77 -10.01 9.38
C THR A 293 -6.69 -11.26 10.21
N TRP A 294 -7.04 -11.14 11.49
CA TRP A 294 -7.19 -12.26 12.41
C TRP A 294 -8.32 -11.95 13.38
N ALA A 295 -8.87 -12.98 14.01
CA ALA A 295 -9.91 -12.84 15.03
C ALA A 295 -9.34 -13.08 16.42
N HIS A 296 -9.66 -12.20 17.36
CA HIS A 296 -9.27 -12.37 18.75
C HIS A 296 -10.10 -13.48 19.39
N ALA A 297 -9.55 -14.11 20.43
CA ALA A 297 -10.33 -14.99 21.28
C ALA A 297 -11.51 -14.19 21.89
N GLN A 298 -12.69 -14.83 21.97
CA GLN A 298 -13.98 -14.25 22.35
C GLN A 298 -14.71 -13.41 21.29
N ASP A 299 -14.10 -13.12 20.14
CA ASP A 299 -14.80 -12.43 19.06
C ASP A 299 -16.01 -13.24 18.59
N ILE A 300 -17.08 -12.54 18.18
CA ILE A 300 -18.26 -13.20 17.61
C ILE A 300 -17.89 -13.64 16.20
N TYR A 301 -18.13 -14.92 15.92
CA TYR A 301 -17.93 -15.49 14.60
C TYR A 301 -18.83 -14.81 13.56
N ASP A 302 -18.21 -14.28 12.51
CA ASP A 302 -18.92 -13.73 11.36
C ASP A 302 -18.48 -14.45 10.08
N PRO A 303 -19.34 -15.28 9.47
CA PRO A 303 -19.01 -16.03 8.27
C PRO A 303 -18.76 -15.13 7.04
N LYS A 304 -19.06 -13.83 7.11
CA LYS A 304 -18.75 -12.90 6.01
C LYS A 304 -17.25 -12.73 5.82
N TRP A 305 -16.49 -12.72 6.91
CA TRP A 305 -15.05 -12.50 6.85
C TRP A 305 -14.24 -13.59 7.52
N MET A 306 -14.82 -14.48 8.35
CA MET A 306 -14.13 -15.62 8.96
C MET A 306 -14.53 -16.96 8.31
N GLU A 307 -13.66 -17.96 8.41
CA GLU A 307 -13.89 -19.34 8.01
C GLU A 307 -13.68 -20.28 9.22
N ASP A 308 -14.64 -21.16 9.53
CA ASP A 308 -14.46 -22.16 10.60
C ASP A 308 -13.68 -23.35 10.04
N ASP A 309 -12.55 -23.67 10.65
CA ASP A 309 -11.63 -24.73 10.18
C ASP A 309 -12.17 -26.15 10.42
N TYR A 310 -13.12 -26.33 11.36
CA TYR A 310 -13.65 -27.65 11.75
C TYR A 310 -15.14 -27.85 11.48
N GLY A 311 -15.90 -26.78 11.26
CA GLY A 311 -17.34 -26.87 11.09
C GLY A 311 -17.83 -26.99 9.64
N ASP A 312 -18.95 -27.69 9.45
CA ASP A 312 -19.76 -27.53 8.24
C ASP A 312 -20.59 -26.24 8.40
N TRP A 313 -20.27 -25.22 7.61
CA TRP A 313 -20.92 -23.90 7.62
C TRP A 313 -22.45 -23.97 7.58
N LYS A 314 -23.00 -25.06 7.03
CA LYS A 314 -24.45 -25.33 6.94
C LYS A 314 -25.12 -25.54 8.29
N THR A 315 -24.36 -25.87 9.33
CA THR A 315 -24.89 -26.18 10.68
C THR A 315 -25.11 -24.92 11.52
N TYR A 316 -24.56 -23.77 11.09
CA TYR A 316 -24.45 -22.57 11.94
C TYR A 316 -25.41 -21.43 11.59
N GLU A 317 -26.18 -21.52 10.50
CA GLU A 317 -27.18 -20.48 10.15
C GLU A 317 -28.21 -20.24 11.28
N ALA A 318 -28.33 -21.17 12.23
CA ALA A 318 -29.20 -21.07 13.40
C ALA A 318 -28.54 -20.48 14.66
N ARG A 319 -27.20 -20.34 14.73
CA ARG A 319 -26.48 -19.92 15.95
C ARG A 319 -25.77 -18.58 15.75
N ARG A 320 -26.29 -17.52 16.38
CA ARG A 320 -25.82 -16.13 16.21
C ARG A 320 -24.72 -15.69 17.18
N ASP A 321 -24.36 -16.52 18.16
CA ASP A 321 -23.50 -16.12 19.29
C ASP A 321 -22.26 -17.02 19.44
N LEU A 322 -21.82 -17.64 18.34
CA LEU A 322 -20.61 -18.47 18.34
C LEU A 322 -19.39 -17.59 18.57
N LYS A 323 -18.50 -18.04 19.45
CA LYS A 323 -17.29 -17.32 19.80
C LYS A 323 -16.06 -18.01 19.25
N VAL A 324 -15.12 -17.19 18.80
CA VAL A 324 -13.79 -17.62 18.39
C VAL A 324 -13.00 -18.05 19.62
N LEU A 325 -12.43 -19.24 19.56
CA LEU A 325 -11.43 -19.74 20.49
C LEU A 325 -10.04 -19.22 20.12
N CYS A 326 -9.64 -19.38 18.85
CA CYS A 326 -8.38 -18.87 18.31
C CYS A 326 -8.41 -18.78 16.78
N THR A 327 -7.46 -18.06 16.19
CA THR A 327 -7.22 -18.02 14.74
C THR A 327 -6.08 -18.97 14.38
N THR A 328 -6.25 -19.79 13.34
CA THR A 328 -5.24 -20.76 12.87
C THR A 328 -4.60 -20.37 11.54
N ASP A 329 -5.29 -19.63 10.67
CA ASP A 329 -4.73 -19.09 9.43
C ASP A 329 -4.97 -17.59 9.36
N LEU A 330 -3.96 -16.83 8.94
CA LEU A 330 -4.10 -15.41 8.66
C LEU A 330 -5.01 -15.19 7.45
N GLY A 331 -5.86 -14.18 7.55
CA GLY A 331 -6.58 -13.62 6.41
C GLY A 331 -5.92 -12.37 5.87
N LEU A 332 -6.57 -11.81 4.85
CA LEU A 332 -6.11 -10.62 4.15
C LEU A 332 -7.33 -9.82 3.69
N ARG A 333 -7.34 -8.51 3.94
CA ARG A 333 -8.36 -7.59 3.41
C ARG A 333 -7.72 -6.44 2.66
N ARG A 334 -8.52 -5.82 1.79
CA ARG A 334 -8.16 -4.63 1.02
C ARG A 334 -9.15 -3.52 1.33
N LEU A 335 -8.62 -2.38 1.76
CA LEU A 335 -9.33 -1.16 2.09
C LEU A 335 -9.01 -0.09 1.04
N VAL A 336 -10.05 0.51 0.47
CA VAL A 336 -9.92 1.63 -0.48
C VAL A 336 -10.95 2.69 -0.16
N LYS A 337 -10.56 3.97 -0.24
CA LYS A 337 -11.52 5.08 -0.16
C LYS A 337 -12.59 4.98 -1.26
N ALA A 338 -13.85 5.22 -0.91
CA ALA A 338 -14.92 5.28 -1.89
C ALA A 338 -14.86 6.60 -2.68
N ASP A 339 -15.10 6.55 -3.99
CA ASP A 339 -14.99 7.73 -4.87
C ASP A 339 -16.04 8.82 -4.58
N ASN A 340 -17.20 8.47 -3.98
CA ASN A 340 -18.39 9.34 -3.95
C ASN A 340 -19.04 9.55 -2.57
N GLU A 341 -18.52 9.00 -1.48
CA GLU A 341 -19.06 9.20 -0.12
C GLU A 341 -17.96 9.17 0.94
N ALA A 342 -18.26 9.70 2.14
CA ALA A 342 -17.40 9.60 3.34
C ALA A 342 -17.37 8.15 3.87
N GLY A 343 -16.79 7.24 3.11
CA GLY A 343 -16.72 5.82 3.40
C GLY A 343 -15.56 5.13 2.69
N TRP A 344 -15.43 3.84 2.94
CA TRP A 344 -14.40 2.99 2.33
C TRP A 344 -15.00 1.65 1.92
N ILE A 345 -14.39 1.06 0.91
CA ILE A 345 -14.68 -0.28 0.42
C ILE A 345 -13.75 -1.24 1.15
N ASP A 346 -14.32 -2.11 1.99
CA ASP A 346 -13.62 -3.22 2.62
C ASP A 346 -13.90 -4.51 1.85
N LYS A 347 -12.84 -5.08 1.26
CA LYS A 347 -12.89 -6.31 0.49
C LYS A 347 -12.01 -7.36 1.14
N VAL A 348 -12.64 -8.42 1.64
CA VAL A 348 -11.93 -9.63 2.10
C VAL A 348 -11.31 -10.34 0.89
N LEU A 349 -9.99 -10.51 0.90
CA LEU A 349 -9.23 -11.24 -0.11
C LEU A 349 -9.04 -12.71 0.29
N ILE A 350 -8.75 -12.94 1.58
CA ILE A 350 -8.66 -14.27 2.21
C ILE A 350 -9.31 -14.15 3.58
N LYS A 351 -10.19 -15.10 3.92
CA LYS A 351 -10.76 -15.18 5.28
C LYS A 351 -9.73 -15.81 6.22
N PRO A 352 -9.48 -15.26 7.42
CA PRO A 352 -8.77 -16.01 8.44
C PRO A 352 -9.58 -17.25 8.80
N LYS A 353 -8.85 -18.36 9.05
CA LYS A 353 -9.48 -19.55 9.62
C LYS A 353 -9.46 -19.48 11.12
N VAL A 354 -10.58 -19.83 11.73
CA VAL A 354 -10.79 -19.75 13.16
C VAL A 354 -11.30 -21.08 13.70
N ILE A 355 -10.99 -21.32 14.96
CA ILE A 355 -11.56 -22.41 15.76
C ILE A 355 -12.61 -21.80 16.65
N LEU A 356 -13.79 -22.41 16.71
CA LEU A 356 -14.87 -21.96 17.60
C LEU A 356 -14.80 -22.67 18.95
N GLU A 357 -15.26 -22.00 20.00
CA GLU A 357 -15.32 -22.58 21.36
C GLU A 357 -16.16 -23.87 21.44
N GLU A 358 -17.06 -24.09 20.48
CA GLU A 358 -17.89 -25.29 20.41
C GLU A 358 -17.10 -26.57 20.26
N ILE A 359 -15.86 -26.50 19.77
CA ILE A 359 -14.97 -27.66 19.68
C ILE A 359 -14.74 -28.32 21.06
N LEU A 360 -14.90 -27.55 22.15
CA LEU A 360 -14.84 -28.04 23.53
C LEU A 360 -16.02 -28.93 23.92
N SER A 361 -17.13 -28.82 23.18
CA SER A 361 -18.36 -29.58 23.43
C SER A 361 -18.49 -30.82 22.52
N SER A 362 -17.73 -30.91 21.43
CA SER A 362 -17.67 -32.05 20.52
C SER A 362 -16.51 -32.99 20.85
N SER A 363 -16.78 -34.26 21.16
CA SER A 363 -15.78 -35.31 21.35
C SER A 363 -15.28 -35.88 20.01
N PRO A 364 -14.08 -36.51 19.95
CA PRO A 364 -12.77 -35.91 20.12
C PRO A 364 -12.35 -35.09 18.87
N ILE A 365 -11.43 -34.14 19.05
CA ILE A 365 -10.78 -33.41 17.96
C ILE A 365 -9.98 -34.44 17.13
N GLU A 366 -10.58 -34.91 16.03
CA GLU A 366 -9.92 -35.81 15.08
C GLU A 366 -8.98 -35.00 14.17
N ALA A 367 -7.76 -35.50 14.02
CA ALA A 367 -6.76 -34.93 13.14
C ALA A 367 -7.21 -35.01 11.68
N LYS A 368 -7.67 -33.88 11.13
CA LYS A 368 -7.67 -33.65 9.69
C LYS A 368 -6.41 -32.91 9.27
#